data_AF-A0A7Y2APA1-F1
#
_entry.id   AF-A0A7Y2APA1-F1
#
_cell.length_a   1.000
_cell.length_b   1.000
_cell.length_c   1.000
_cell.angle_alpha   90.00
_cell.angle_beta   90.00
_cell.angle_gamma   90.00
#
_symmetry.space_group_name_H-M   'P 1'
#
loop_
_entity.id
_entity.type
_entity.pdbx_description
1 polymer ?
#
loop_
_entity_poly.entity_id
_entity_poly.type
_entity_poly.pdbx_seq_one_letter_code
_entity_poly.pdbx_strand_id
1 'polypeptide(L)'
;MGSRAGFIVKRNGVAKAYGSRHAGSSTVEYLLRGPDVATKKFRSIDEMAELDDVLGGEGGAAIIDWDERVVIWMMSNCRLPVHQRLCNAMIGQAFEGWTVRMAHDLYEISEQAGIDTSKYVSQDDGDWQKWEQEVRASDLSQEEMEQVIRDAHEDRRTTEKDAWEPADVPEKIESFEQIDNEGAWIMVRRSDGTVKDYYGFSPLQNYLLRGKAFAESLAELPSIDRIPHELVVTEGLLIDETDKVVWRWPIGRVQALEQQIAKCWDGWTFRETPGANWAGQVELSGREASELACPPRNILGLVVAEHAPYASGDVGAPGLAGIISAVRKGCLGLTLILAVATVAVYLLSQSVGFTIALGILLALCVAATIFVYKKSAIAIRTLDLDVSPEQSNDNMDRILRGLSYPTIAELRANGEIPRHDDYDDDEGDDDDEES
;
A
#
# COMPACT_ATOMS: atom_id res chain seq x y z
N MET A 1 12.41 -1.89 6.17
CA MET A 1 11.55 -2.74 7.03
C MET A 1 10.36 -3.23 6.20
N GLY A 2 9.82 -4.42 6.44
CA GLY A 2 8.68 -4.93 5.65
C GLY A 2 7.38 -4.17 5.90
N SER A 3 6.57 -4.00 4.84
CA SER A 3 5.25 -3.40 4.92
C SER A 3 4.21 -4.45 5.36
N ARG A 4 3.49 -4.17 6.46
CA ARG A 4 2.51 -5.10 7.05
C ARG A 4 1.25 -5.18 6.21
N ALA A 5 0.67 -6.38 6.13
CA ALA A 5 -0.62 -6.60 5.51
C ALA A 5 -1.56 -7.49 6.32
N GLY A 6 -2.85 -7.21 6.18
CA GLY A 6 -3.94 -7.98 6.77
C GLY A 6 -4.95 -8.44 5.73
N PHE A 7 -5.29 -9.72 5.71
CA PHE A 7 -6.20 -10.31 4.73
C PHE A 7 -7.34 -11.05 5.40
N ILE A 8 -8.55 -10.87 4.92
CA ILE A 8 -9.74 -11.56 5.42
C ILE A 8 -10.33 -12.43 4.31
N VAL A 9 -10.69 -13.65 4.67
CA VAL A 9 -11.54 -14.51 3.83
C VAL A 9 -12.83 -14.78 4.57
N LYS A 10 -13.96 -14.33 4.01
CA LYS A 10 -15.30 -14.60 4.53
C LYS A 10 -16.02 -15.57 3.61
N ARG A 11 -16.49 -16.69 4.17
CA ARG A 11 -17.18 -17.75 3.41
C ARG A 11 -18.12 -18.54 4.32
N ASN A 12 -19.33 -18.78 3.84
CA ASN A 12 -20.43 -19.41 4.57
C ASN A 12 -20.73 -18.73 5.91
N GLY A 13 -20.69 -17.39 5.95
CA GLY A 13 -20.91 -16.57 7.14
C GLY A 13 -19.75 -16.57 8.13
N VAL A 14 -18.61 -17.19 7.81
CA VAL A 14 -17.44 -17.26 8.69
C VAL A 14 -16.30 -16.44 8.10
N ALA A 15 -15.84 -15.43 8.84
CA ALA A 15 -14.66 -14.64 8.52
C ALA A 15 -13.43 -15.16 9.27
N LYS A 16 -12.28 -15.18 8.59
CA LYS A 16 -10.97 -15.47 9.16
C LYS A 16 -9.95 -14.45 8.67
N ALA A 17 -9.09 -13.97 9.56
CA ALA A 17 -8.01 -13.04 9.25
C ALA A 17 -6.65 -13.77 9.14
N TYR A 18 -5.80 -13.24 8.27
CA TYR A 18 -4.46 -13.72 7.97
C TYR A 18 -3.51 -12.53 7.88
N GLY A 19 -2.26 -12.67 8.32
CA GLY A 19 -1.34 -11.54 8.45
C GLY A 19 0.09 -11.81 8.02
N SER A 20 0.70 -10.84 7.34
CA SER A 20 2.12 -10.89 6.97
C SER A 20 2.81 -9.57 7.25
N ARG A 21 4.06 -9.63 7.73
CA ARG A 21 4.90 -8.44 7.93
C ARG A 21 5.55 -7.92 6.65
N HIS A 22 5.35 -8.60 5.53
CA HIS A 22 6.09 -8.37 4.28
C HIS A 22 5.21 -8.34 3.03
N ALA A 23 3.88 -8.31 3.18
CA ALA A 23 2.96 -8.42 2.05
C ALA A 23 2.13 -7.16 1.77
N GLY A 24 2.46 -6.01 2.38
CA GLY A 24 1.76 -4.73 2.17
C GLY A 24 1.59 -4.42 0.68
N SER A 25 2.72 -4.33 -0.03
CA SER A 25 2.78 -4.03 -1.46
C SER A 25 2.37 -5.18 -2.39
N SER A 26 2.08 -6.37 -1.86
CA SER A 26 1.67 -7.53 -2.68
C SER A 26 0.16 -7.73 -2.72
N THR A 27 -0.62 -6.83 -2.12
CA THR A 27 -2.09 -6.99 -2.00
C THR A 27 -2.75 -7.09 -3.37
N VAL A 28 -2.46 -6.14 -4.26
CA VAL A 28 -3.00 -6.13 -5.64
C VAL A 28 -2.47 -7.33 -6.44
N GLU A 29 -1.16 -7.60 -6.38
CA GLU A 29 -0.55 -8.78 -7.02
C GLU A 29 -1.30 -10.08 -6.68
N TYR A 30 -1.63 -10.29 -5.40
CA TYR A 30 -2.32 -11.51 -4.97
C TYR A 30 -3.75 -11.57 -5.50
N LEU A 31 -4.46 -10.44 -5.53
CA LEU A 31 -5.82 -10.34 -6.05
C LEU A 31 -5.89 -10.52 -7.57
N LEU A 32 -4.89 -10.06 -8.33
CA LEU A 32 -4.85 -10.23 -9.79
C LEU A 32 -4.85 -11.70 -10.22
N ARG A 33 -4.57 -12.65 -9.31
CA ARG A 33 -4.64 -14.09 -9.56
C ARG A 33 -6.07 -14.67 -9.51
N GLY A 34 -7.07 -13.85 -9.18
CA GLY A 34 -8.48 -14.23 -9.11
C GLY A 34 -8.88 -14.89 -7.78
N PRO A 35 -10.19 -15.14 -7.58
CA PRO A 35 -10.77 -15.43 -6.26
C PRO A 35 -10.22 -16.69 -5.59
N ASP A 36 -10.14 -17.81 -6.31
CA ASP A 36 -9.67 -19.08 -5.76
C ASP A 36 -8.17 -19.03 -5.38
N VAL A 37 -7.34 -18.48 -6.26
CA VAL A 37 -5.89 -18.41 -6.06
C VAL A 37 -5.53 -17.40 -4.97
N ALA A 38 -6.16 -16.22 -4.98
CA ALA A 38 -6.00 -15.22 -3.93
C ALA A 38 -6.45 -15.77 -2.56
N THR A 39 -7.58 -16.47 -2.50
CA THR A 39 -8.05 -17.12 -1.26
C THR A 39 -7.06 -18.18 -0.77
N LYS A 40 -6.53 -19.01 -1.67
CA LYS A 40 -5.48 -19.99 -1.33
C LYS A 40 -4.22 -19.26 -0.82
N LYS A 41 -3.86 -18.10 -1.39
CA LYS A 41 -2.72 -17.29 -0.93
C LYS A 41 -2.94 -16.80 0.48
N PHE A 42 -4.06 -16.14 0.74
CA PHE A 42 -4.38 -15.58 2.05
C PHE A 42 -4.37 -16.67 3.13
N ARG A 43 -4.96 -17.84 2.83
CA ARG A 43 -4.97 -18.99 3.75
C ARG A 43 -3.61 -19.67 3.96
N SER A 44 -2.64 -19.42 3.09
CA SER A 44 -1.27 -19.93 3.26
C SER A 44 -0.42 -19.04 4.15
N ILE A 45 -0.90 -17.81 4.44
CA ILE A 45 -0.31 -16.88 5.39
C ILE A 45 -0.76 -17.27 6.80
N ASP A 46 0.01 -16.88 7.82
CA ASP A 46 -0.31 -17.15 9.21
C ASP A 46 -1.70 -16.58 9.57
N GLU A 47 -2.56 -17.45 10.10
CA GLU A 47 -3.88 -17.06 10.63
C GLU A 47 -3.66 -16.17 11.86
N MET A 48 -4.33 -15.01 11.90
CA MET A 48 -4.27 -14.10 13.02
C MET A 48 -5.08 -14.63 14.20
N ALA A 49 -4.73 -14.22 15.41
CA ALA A 49 -5.42 -14.68 16.62
C ALA A 49 -6.82 -14.04 16.73
N GLU A 50 -6.90 -12.76 16.41
CA GLU A 50 -8.14 -11.98 16.43
C GLU A 50 -8.43 -11.43 15.02
N LEU A 51 -9.72 -11.24 14.72
CA LEU A 51 -10.13 -10.76 13.38
C LEU A 51 -9.72 -9.29 13.17
N ASP A 52 -9.72 -8.50 14.25
CA ASP A 52 -9.39 -7.08 14.28
C ASP A 52 -7.87 -6.80 14.26
N ASP A 53 -7.01 -7.82 14.43
CA ASP A 53 -5.57 -7.72 14.17
C ASP A 53 -5.26 -7.24 12.73
N VAL A 54 -6.21 -7.41 11.81
CA VAL A 54 -6.14 -6.91 10.42
C VAL A 54 -5.93 -5.39 10.35
N LEU A 55 -6.36 -4.64 11.37
CA LEU A 55 -6.18 -3.18 11.48
C LEU A 55 -4.70 -2.79 11.59
N GLY A 56 -3.79 -3.72 11.89
CA GLY A 56 -2.35 -3.49 11.84
C GLY A 56 -1.73 -3.57 10.44
N GLY A 57 -2.54 -3.82 9.39
CA GLY A 57 -2.15 -3.99 8.00
C GLY A 57 -2.07 -2.70 7.19
N GLU A 58 -1.50 -1.62 7.73
CA GLU A 58 -1.48 -0.28 7.12
C GLU A 58 -0.83 -0.24 5.73
N GLY A 59 0.08 -1.18 5.44
CA GLY A 59 0.74 -1.31 4.15
C GLY A 59 -0.16 -1.85 3.04
N GLY A 60 -1.13 -2.69 3.41
CA GLY A 60 -2.09 -3.25 2.48
C GLY A 60 -3.05 -4.22 3.17
N ALA A 61 -4.30 -4.21 2.74
CA ALA A 61 -5.28 -5.12 3.28
C ALA A 61 -6.32 -5.50 2.24
N ALA A 62 -6.96 -6.65 2.41
CA ALA A 62 -8.08 -7.03 1.57
C ALA A 62 -9.03 -7.98 2.27
N ILE A 63 -10.31 -7.89 1.91
CA ILE A 63 -11.32 -8.92 2.19
C ILE A 63 -11.80 -9.54 0.89
N ILE A 64 -11.80 -10.87 0.85
CA ILE A 64 -12.53 -11.65 -0.15
C ILE A 64 -13.78 -12.21 0.53
N ASP A 65 -14.92 -11.59 0.25
CA ASP A 65 -16.23 -12.03 0.72
C ASP A 65 -16.88 -12.94 -0.33
N TRP A 66 -16.75 -14.25 -0.13
CA TRP A 66 -17.33 -15.26 -1.02
C TRP A 66 -18.85 -15.31 -0.98
N ASP A 67 -19.46 -14.85 0.11
CA ASP A 67 -20.90 -14.92 0.31
C ASP A 67 -21.60 -13.83 -0.50
N GLU A 68 -21.02 -12.63 -0.50
CA GLU A 68 -21.54 -11.47 -1.23
C GLU A 68 -20.89 -11.29 -2.61
N ARG A 69 -19.84 -12.06 -2.91
CA ARG A 69 -18.98 -11.89 -4.10
C ARG A 69 -18.44 -10.47 -4.22
N VAL A 70 -17.82 -10.01 -3.13
CA VAL A 70 -17.21 -8.69 -3.03
C VAL A 70 -15.72 -8.84 -2.72
N VAL A 71 -14.90 -8.01 -3.34
CA VAL A 71 -13.51 -7.75 -2.95
C VAL A 71 -13.39 -6.29 -2.58
N ILE A 72 -13.00 -6.03 -1.33
CA ILE A 72 -12.61 -4.71 -0.86
C ILE A 72 -11.13 -4.80 -0.51
N TRP A 73 -10.32 -3.88 -1.01
CA TRP A 73 -8.87 -3.92 -0.83
C TRP A 73 -8.30 -2.54 -0.60
N MET A 74 -7.11 -2.43 -0.02
CA MET A 74 -6.36 -1.20 0.08
C MET A 74 -4.88 -1.49 0.05
N MET A 75 -4.10 -0.49 -0.33
CA MET A 75 -2.65 -0.59 -0.41
C MET A 75 -2.07 0.81 -0.26
N SER A 76 -1.09 0.98 0.62
CA SER A 76 -0.62 2.32 1.03
C SER A 76 0.00 3.12 -0.11
N ASN A 77 0.52 2.44 -1.14
CA ASN A 77 1.16 3.01 -2.33
C ASN A 77 0.22 3.07 -3.55
N CYS A 78 -1.09 2.80 -3.39
CA CYS A 78 -2.09 2.96 -4.45
C CYS A 78 -3.08 4.08 -4.10
N ARG A 79 -2.57 5.28 -3.79
CA ARG A 79 -3.40 6.42 -3.33
C ARG A 79 -3.95 7.27 -4.47
N LEU A 80 -3.32 7.22 -5.65
CA LEU A 80 -3.74 8.01 -6.80
C LEU A 80 -5.03 7.46 -7.42
N PRO A 81 -6.06 8.28 -7.67
CA PRO A 81 -7.34 7.84 -8.24
C PRO A 81 -7.20 7.05 -9.55
N VAL A 82 -6.28 7.46 -10.42
CA VAL A 82 -6.03 6.75 -11.68
C VAL A 82 -5.44 5.36 -11.46
N HIS A 83 -4.55 5.19 -10.48
CA HIS A 83 -3.98 3.91 -10.08
C HIS A 83 -5.06 3.01 -9.48
N GLN A 84 -5.90 3.55 -8.59
CA GLN A 84 -7.03 2.83 -8.01
C GLN A 84 -8.01 2.34 -9.07
N ARG A 85 -8.39 3.19 -10.03
CA ARG A 85 -9.28 2.80 -11.14
C ARG A 85 -8.68 1.68 -11.99
N LEU A 86 -7.39 1.78 -12.31
CA LEU A 86 -6.71 0.76 -13.09
C LEU A 86 -6.63 -0.58 -12.33
N CYS A 87 -6.20 -0.55 -11.06
CA CYS A 87 -6.17 -1.74 -10.20
C CYS A 87 -7.56 -2.36 -10.03
N ASN A 88 -8.60 -1.56 -9.78
CA ASN A 88 -9.98 -2.05 -9.68
C ASN A 88 -10.45 -2.72 -10.98
N ALA A 89 -10.12 -2.14 -12.15
CA ALA A 89 -10.46 -2.74 -13.44
C ALA A 89 -9.72 -4.07 -13.67
N MET A 90 -8.42 -4.12 -13.34
CA MET A 90 -7.61 -5.33 -13.50
C MET A 90 -8.05 -6.45 -12.55
N ILE A 91 -8.29 -6.13 -11.28
CA ILE A 91 -8.82 -7.07 -10.29
C ILE A 91 -10.24 -7.49 -10.69
N GLY A 92 -11.09 -6.58 -11.14
CA GLY A 92 -12.44 -6.87 -11.64
C GLY A 92 -12.45 -7.87 -12.80
N GLN A 93 -11.46 -7.78 -13.70
CA GLN A 93 -11.28 -8.76 -14.77
C GLN A 93 -10.82 -10.13 -14.24
N ALA A 94 -10.03 -10.17 -13.16
CA ALA A 94 -9.63 -11.42 -12.51
C ALA A 94 -10.77 -12.04 -11.66
N PHE A 95 -11.66 -11.20 -11.14
CA PHE A 95 -12.83 -11.54 -10.34
C PHE A 95 -14.13 -11.31 -11.12
N GLU A 96 -14.22 -11.88 -12.32
CA GLU A 96 -15.37 -11.68 -13.21
C GLU A 96 -16.72 -11.94 -12.50
N GLY A 97 -17.61 -10.94 -12.53
CA GLY A 97 -18.93 -11.00 -11.91
C GLY A 97 -18.95 -10.70 -10.39
N TRP A 98 -17.84 -10.23 -9.82
CA TRP A 98 -17.76 -9.75 -8.44
C TRP A 98 -17.77 -8.22 -8.39
N THR A 99 -18.19 -7.66 -7.27
CA THR A 99 -17.97 -6.24 -6.97
C THR A 99 -16.54 -6.07 -6.49
N VAL A 100 -15.77 -5.22 -7.16
CA VAL A 100 -14.38 -4.92 -6.80
C VAL A 100 -14.23 -3.42 -6.60
N ARG A 101 -13.67 -3.04 -5.46
CA ARG A 101 -13.37 -1.64 -5.15
C ARG A 101 -12.26 -1.53 -4.12
N MET A 102 -11.61 -0.38 -4.11
CA MET A 102 -10.71 -0.04 -3.01
C MET A 102 -11.54 0.37 -1.79
N ALA A 103 -11.06 0.03 -0.60
CA ALA A 103 -11.59 0.50 0.67
C ALA A 103 -11.26 1.97 0.84
N HIS A 104 -12.11 2.70 1.56
CA HIS A 104 -11.78 4.04 2.02
C HIS A 104 -10.70 3.95 3.11
N ASP A 105 -10.80 2.99 4.02
CA ASP A 105 -9.79 2.66 5.03
C ASP A 105 -9.83 1.19 5.47
N LEU A 106 -8.99 0.85 6.45
CA LEU A 106 -8.96 -0.46 7.09
C LEU A 106 -10.22 -0.81 7.88
N TYR A 107 -10.96 0.21 8.36
CA TYR A 107 -12.18 -0.01 9.14
C TYR A 107 -13.29 -0.56 8.25
N GLU A 108 -13.43 -0.04 7.03
CA GLU A 108 -14.41 -0.55 6.07
C GLU A 108 -14.20 -2.04 5.75
N ILE A 109 -12.94 -2.48 5.57
CA ILE A 109 -12.60 -3.90 5.37
C ILE A 109 -13.02 -4.73 6.59
N SER A 110 -12.82 -4.19 7.79
CA SER A 110 -13.16 -4.82 9.07
C SER A 110 -14.68 -4.90 9.29
N GLU A 111 -15.41 -3.84 8.95
CA GLU A 111 -16.88 -3.77 9.02
C GLU A 111 -17.53 -4.76 8.06
N GLN A 112 -16.99 -4.90 6.84
CA GLN A 112 -17.44 -5.94 5.90
C GLN A 112 -17.28 -7.36 6.48
N ALA A 113 -16.26 -7.56 7.31
CA ALA A 113 -16.02 -8.81 8.04
C ALA A 113 -16.94 -8.99 9.27
N GLY A 114 -17.74 -7.99 9.63
CA GLY A 114 -18.63 -7.99 10.80
C GLY A 114 -17.96 -7.54 12.10
N ILE A 115 -16.82 -6.85 12.03
CA ILE A 115 -16.14 -6.29 13.20
C ILE A 115 -16.78 -4.95 13.56
N ASP A 116 -17.09 -4.75 14.84
CA ASP A 116 -17.46 -3.44 15.38
C ASP A 116 -16.20 -2.57 15.52
N THR A 117 -16.03 -1.65 14.59
CA THR A 117 -14.89 -0.72 14.50
C THR A 117 -15.07 0.53 15.36
N SER A 118 -16.28 0.79 15.86
CA SER A 118 -16.60 2.01 16.61
C SER A 118 -15.74 2.16 17.89
N LYS A 119 -15.26 1.05 18.45
CA LYS A 119 -14.35 1.01 19.59
C LYS A 119 -12.94 1.55 19.30
N TYR A 120 -12.51 1.60 18.03
CA TYR A 120 -11.18 2.09 17.63
C TYR A 120 -11.19 3.56 17.22
N VAL A 121 -12.32 4.03 16.69
CA VAL A 121 -12.48 5.39 16.21
C VAL A 121 -12.30 6.43 17.33
N SER A 122 -12.61 6.07 18.58
CA SER A 122 -12.55 6.99 19.71
C SER A 122 -11.16 7.17 20.34
N GLN A 123 -10.13 6.43 19.91
CA GLN A 123 -8.85 6.40 20.63
C GLN A 123 -7.94 7.60 20.36
N ASP A 124 -7.93 8.22 19.18
CA ASP A 124 -7.03 9.36 18.92
C ASP A 124 -7.41 10.63 19.72
N ASP A 125 -8.71 10.93 19.87
CA ASP A 125 -9.17 11.98 20.80
C ASP A 125 -9.14 11.51 22.26
N GLY A 126 -9.36 10.22 22.49
CA GLY A 126 -9.26 9.60 23.79
C GLY A 126 -7.87 9.72 24.38
N ASP A 127 -6.82 9.57 23.55
CA ASP A 127 -5.43 9.68 23.96
C ASP A 127 -5.04 11.14 24.24
N TRP A 128 -5.56 12.11 23.49
CA TRP A 128 -5.40 13.53 23.84
C TRP A 128 -6.15 13.92 25.10
N GLN A 129 -7.41 13.49 25.25
CA GLN A 129 -8.18 13.74 26.47
C GLN A 129 -7.58 13.04 27.68
N LYS A 130 -7.04 11.83 27.49
CA LYS A 130 -6.32 11.08 28.50
C LYS A 130 -5.02 11.77 28.85
N TRP A 131 -4.24 12.22 27.88
CA TRP A 131 -3.04 13.02 28.10
C TRP A 131 -3.38 14.31 28.86
N GLU A 132 -4.42 15.05 28.46
CA GLU A 132 -4.87 16.24 29.19
C GLU A 132 -5.31 15.88 30.61
N GLN A 133 -6.00 14.76 30.81
CA GLN A 133 -6.40 14.27 32.14
C GLN A 133 -5.18 13.87 32.98
N GLU A 134 -4.17 13.24 32.38
CA GLU A 134 -2.90 12.85 33.03
C GLU A 134 -2.10 14.10 33.42
N VAL A 135 -2.02 15.10 32.54
CA VAL A 135 -1.42 16.41 32.85
C VAL A 135 -2.21 17.10 33.96
N ARG A 136 -3.55 17.04 33.93
CA ARG A 136 -4.41 17.62 34.99
C ARG A 136 -4.34 16.86 36.32
N ALA A 137 -3.99 15.59 36.29
CA ALA A 137 -3.82 14.74 37.47
C ALA A 137 -2.38 14.75 38.01
N SER A 138 -1.45 15.42 37.33
CA SER A 138 -0.06 15.55 37.76
C SER A 138 0.09 16.51 38.94
N ASP A 139 1.25 16.45 39.61
CA ASP A 139 1.58 17.33 40.75
C ASP A 139 1.92 18.78 40.34
N LEU A 140 1.65 19.17 39.09
CA LEU A 140 1.88 20.53 38.59
C LEU A 140 0.94 21.53 39.29
N SER A 141 1.42 22.76 39.46
CA SER A 141 0.52 23.85 39.84
C SER A 141 -0.50 24.10 38.73
N GLN A 142 -1.66 24.69 39.07
CA GLN A 142 -2.70 24.98 38.08
C GLN A 142 -2.18 25.83 36.91
N GLU A 143 -1.30 26.79 37.19
CA GLU A 143 -0.72 27.68 36.18
C GLU A 143 0.24 26.92 35.24
N GLU A 144 1.11 26.06 35.79
CA GLU A 144 2.01 25.20 34.99
C GLU A 144 1.23 24.21 34.13
N MET A 145 0.19 23.58 34.68
CA MET A 145 -0.70 22.67 33.96
C MET A 145 -1.41 23.38 32.78
N GLU A 146 -2.00 24.55 33.02
CA GLU A 146 -2.65 25.34 31.97
C GLU A 146 -1.65 25.81 30.90
N GLN A 147 -0.42 26.11 31.29
CA GLN A 147 0.66 26.48 30.37
C GLN A 147 1.10 25.28 29.52
N VAL A 148 1.32 24.10 30.09
CA VAL A 148 1.68 22.87 29.36
C VAL A 148 0.60 22.48 28.35
N ILE A 149 -0.67 22.53 28.74
CA ILE A 149 -1.80 22.26 27.84
C ILE A 149 -1.80 23.29 26.70
N ARG A 150 -1.67 24.58 27.02
CA ARG A 150 -1.64 25.65 26.02
C ARG A 150 -0.47 25.50 25.06
N ASP A 151 0.71 25.19 25.56
CA ASP A 151 1.92 25.02 24.77
C ASP A 151 1.80 23.78 23.88
N ALA A 152 1.24 22.68 24.34
CA ALA A 152 0.97 21.51 23.49
C ALA A 152 -0.07 21.81 22.39
N HIS A 153 -1.10 22.59 22.71
CA HIS A 153 -2.08 23.07 21.72
C HIS A 153 -1.44 24.02 20.70
N GLU A 154 -0.57 24.93 21.15
CA GLU A 154 0.15 25.86 20.29
C GLU A 154 1.20 25.14 19.44
N ASP A 155 1.96 24.21 20.01
CA ASP A 155 2.99 23.42 19.31
C ASP A 155 2.36 22.54 18.22
N ARG A 156 1.22 21.91 18.52
CA ARG A 156 0.41 21.22 17.52
C ARG A 156 -0.08 22.18 16.43
N ARG A 157 -0.48 23.40 16.79
CA ARG A 157 -0.95 24.42 15.84
C ARG A 157 0.19 24.99 14.98
N THR A 158 1.38 25.21 15.53
CA THR A 158 2.56 25.74 14.84
C THR A 158 3.20 24.69 13.96
N THR A 159 3.35 23.45 14.45
CA THR A 159 3.84 22.34 13.62
C THR A 159 2.96 22.14 12.38
N GLU A 160 1.64 22.34 12.51
CA GLU A 160 0.70 22.26 11.38
C GLU A 160 0.68 23.53 10.50
N LYS A 161 0.94 24.72 11.05
CA LYS A 161 0.93 25.99 10.30
C LYS A 161 2.23 26.20 9.54
N ASP A 162 3.36 25.85 10.13
CA ASP A 162 4.69 25.92 9.52
C ASP A 162 4.93 24.77 8.54
N ALA A 163 4.14 23.67 8.63
CA ALA A 163 4.19 22.58 7.67
C ALA A 163 3.46 22.86 6.34
N TRP A 164 2.66 23.94 6.27
CA TRP A 164 2.03 24.31 5.00
C TRP A 164 2.92 25.26 4.21
N GLU A 165 3.78 24.69 3.38
CA GLU A 165 4.33 25.38 2.22
C GLU A 165 3.47 25.02 1.02
N PRO A 166 2.99 25.98 0.21
CA PRO A 166 2.27 25.66 -1.00
C PRO A 166 3.17 24.81 -1.88
N ALA A 167 2.81 23.53 -2.04
CA ALA A 167 3.55 22.63 -2.90
C ALA A 167 3.47 23.15 -4.34
N ASP A 168 4.63 23.28 -5.00
CA ASP A 168 4.69 23.61 -6.40
C ASP A 168 3.97 22.51 -7.20
N VAL A 169 2.84 22.87 -7.81
CA VAL A 169 2.14 21.99 -8.74
C VAL A 169 2.96 21.95 -10.02
N PRO A 170 3.56 20.81 -10.44
CA PRO A 170 4.33 20.76 -11.67
C PRO A 170 3.46 21.12 -12.88
N GLU A 171 4.02 21.85 -13.86
CA GLU A 171 3.28 22.22 -15.09
C GLU A 171 2.95 21.00 -15.95
N LYS A 172 3.86 20.03 -15.91
CA LYS A 172 3.82 18.80 -16.67
C LYS A 172 4.55 17.74 -15.87
N ILE A 173 3.98 16.55 -15.84
CA ILE A 173 4.60 15.38 -15.23
C ILE A 173 5.20 14.59 -16.39
N GLU A 174 6.53 14.60 -16.46
CA GLU A 174 7.34 13.89 -17.45
C GLU A 174 7.89 12.58 -16.91
N SER A 175 8.07 12.45 -15.59
CA SER A 175 8.46 11.21 -14.90
C SER A 175 7.74 11.03 -13.56
N PHE A 176 7.73 9.81 -13.03
CA PHE A 176 7.13 9.51 -11.73
C PHE A 176 7.93 10.05 -10.55
N GLU A 177 9.23 10.29 -10.69
CA GLU A 177 10.02 10.95 -9.63
C GLU A 177 9.53 12.39 -9.37
N GLN A 178 8.81 12.97 -10.33
CA GLN A 178 8.17 14.28 -10.15
C GLN A 178 6.86 14.21 -9.36
N ILE A 179 6.41 13.01 -8.98
CA ILE A 179 5.18 12.77 -8.19
C ILE A 179 5.45 12.83 -6.68
N ASP A 180 6.69 13.05 -6.24
CA ASP A 180 7.06 13.12 -4.81
C ASP A 180 6.27 14.15 -3.99
N ASN A 181 5.56 15.07 -4.64
CA ASN A 181 4.71 16.07 -4.02
C ASN A 181 3.20 15.71 -4.10
N GLU A 182 2.80 14.47 -3.82
CA GLU A 182 1.37 14.09 -3.73
C GLU A 182 0.63 14.93 -2.67
N GLY A 183 -0.63 15.31 -2.93
CA GLY A 183 -1.39 16.13 -2.00
C GLY A 183 -2.89 16.16 -2.25
N ALA A 184 -3.62 16.81 -1.34
CA ALA A 184 -5.05 17.05 -1.56
C ALA A 184 -5.29 18.31 -2.41
N TRP A 185 -6.25 18.23 -3.31
CA TRP A 185 -6.77 19.36 -4.07
C TRP A 185 -8.02 19.93 -3.41
N ILE A 186 -7.93 21.16 -2.94
CA ILE A 186 -9.03 21.87 -2.29
C ILE A 186 -9.52 22.99 -3.20
N MET A 187 -10.81 22.99 -3.48
CA MET A 187 -11.50 24.04 -4.22
C MET A 187 -12.41 24.80 -3.27
N VAL A 188 -12.37 26.13 -3.32
CA VAL A 188 -13.27 26.97 -2.53
C VAL A 188 -14.07 27.84 -3.47
N ARG A 189 -15.39 27.62 -3.50
CA ARG A 189 -16.35 28.52 -4.13
C ARG A 189 -16.86 29.49 -3.07
N ARG A 190 -16.46 30.74 -3.17
CA ARG A 190 -16.85 31.80 -2.23
C ARG A 190 -18.26 32.30 -2.53
N SER A 191 -18.83 32.99 -1.55
CA SER A 191 -20.19 33.55 -1.64
C SER A 191 -20.35 34.63 -2.73
N ASP A 192 -19.25 35.21 -3.21
CA ASP A 192 -19.23 36.17 -4.34
C ASP A 192 -19.12 35.50 -5.71
N GLY A 193 -19.11 34.17 -5.75
CA GLY A 193 -18.96 33.37 -6.96
C GLY A 193 -17.51 33.14 -7.39
N THR A 194 -16.53 33.71 -6.69
CA THR A 194 -15.11 33.43 -6.98
C THR A 194 -14.77 31.98 -6.63
N VAL A 195 -13.96 31.35 -7.46
CA VAL A 195 -13.43 30.00 -7.24
C VAL A 195 -11.93 30.10 -7.10
N LYS A 196 -11.40 29.53 -6.03
CA LYS A 196 -9.95 29.41 -5.79
C LYS A 196 -9.59 27.96 -5.57
N ASP A 197 -8.44 27.56 -6.10
CA ASP A 197 -7.87 26.24 -5.91
C ASP A 197 -6.66 26.32 -4.99
N TYR A 198 -6.46 25.26 -4.22
CA TYR A 198 -5.36 25.09 -3.29
C TYR A 198 -4.87 23.65 -3.34
N TYR A 199 -3.58 23.44 -3.06
CA TYR A 199 -2.93 22.14 -3.17
C TYR A 199 -1.91 21.93 -2.04
N GLY A 200 -1.61 20.66 -1.72
CA GLY A 200 -0.61 20.27 -0.71
C GLY A 200 -1.17 19.89 0.68
N PHE A 201 -2.49 19.71 0.84
CA PHE A 201 -3.11 19.46 2.14
C PHE A 201 -3.30 17.97 2.43
N SER A 202 -2.24 17.25 2.80
CA SER A 202 -2.37 15.82 3.11
C SER A 202 -1.91 15.50 4.54
N PRO A 203 -2.67 14.69 5.32
CA PRO A 203 -3.98 14.12 4.99
C PRO A 203 -5.14 15.07 5.35
N LEU A 204 -6.19 15.11 4.53
CA LEU A 204 -7.25 16.13 4.55
C LEU A 204 -8.13 16.09 5.81
N GLN A 205 -8.26 14.93 6.48
CA GLN A 205 -9.07 14.82 7.71
C GLN A 205 -8.60 15.75 8.83
N ASN A 206 -7.29 16.00 8.93
CA ASN A 206 -6.73 16.88 9.96
C ASN A 206 -7.23 18.32 9.78
N TYR A 207 -7.39 18.74 8.52
CA TYR A 207 -7.89 20.05 8.17
C TYR A 207 -9.42 20.14 8.29
N LEU A 208 -10.15 19.07 7.95
CA LEU A 208 -11.61 19.03 8.10
C LEU A 208 -12.05 19.15 9.57
N LEU A 209 -11.29 18.62 10.52
CA LEU A 209 -11.57 18.76 11.95
C LEU A 209 -11.49 20.21 12.45
N ARG A 210 -10.83 21.12 11.73
CA ARG A 210 -10.78 22.56 12.07
C ARG A 210 -12.06 23.32 11.71
N GLY A 211 -12.99 22.70 10.98
CA GLY A 211 -14.30 23.29 10.75
C GLY A 211 -14.27 24.52 9.84
N LYS A 212 -15.20 25.44 10.10
CA LYS A 212 -15.29 26.73 9.40
C LYS A 212 -14.00 27.55 9.43
N ALA A 213 -13.23 27.46 10.52
CA ALA A 213 -11.96 28.19 10.66
C ALA A 213 -10.95 27.80 9.56
N PHE A 214 -11.00 26.55 9.08
CA PHE A 214 -10.17 26.12 7.95
C PHE A 214 -10.57 26.82 6.64
N ALA A 215 -11.87 26.87 6.33
CA ALA A 215 -12.36 27.57 5.14
C ALA A 215 -11.99 29.07 5.15
N GLU A 216 -12.02 29.68 6.33
CA GLU A 216 -11.60 31.06 6.56
C GLU A 216 -10.08 31.22 6.35
N SER A 217 -9.26 30.33 6.92
CA SER A 217 -7.79 30.41 6.77
C SER A 217 -7.33 30.26 5.32
N LEU A 218 -8.04 29.46 4.49
CA LEU A 218 -7.72 29.34 3.07
C LEU A 218 -7.75 30.69 2.34
N ALA A 219 -8.51 31.69 2.81
CA ALA A 219 -8.56 32.99 2.16
C ALA A 219 -7.22 33.77 2.24
N GLU A 220 -6.41 33.47 3.24
CA GLU A 220 -5.11 34.10 3.51
C GLU A 220 -3.96 33.41 2.77
N LEU A 221 -4.19 32.18 2.29
CA LEU A 221 -3.18 31.38 1.61
C LEU A 221 -3.13 31.72 0.11
N PRO A 222 -1.95 31.62 -0.53
CA PRO A 222 -1.85 31.70 -1.98
C PRO A 222 -2.65 30.54 -2.60
N SER A 223 -3.51 30.90 -3.55
CA SER A 223 -4.19 29.93 -4.42
C SER A 223 -3.29 29.55 -5.58
N ILE A 224 -3.53 28.38 -6.15
CA ILE A 224 -2.93 27.97 -7.42
C ILE A 224 -3.84 28.40 -8.58
N ASP A 225 -3.22 28.71 -9.71
CA ASP A 225 -3.93 29.25 -10.89
C ASP A 225 -4.43 28.14 -11.84
N ARG A 226 -4.15 26.88 -11.52
CA ARG A 226 -4.53 25.70 -12.33
C ARG A 226 -5.04 24.56 -11.47
N ILE A 227 -5.90 23.73 -12.05
CA ILE A 227 -6.28 22.45 -11.44
C ILE A 227 -5.03 21.55 -11.40
N PRO A 228 -4.72 20.91 -10.27
CA PRO A 228 -3.62 19.94 -10.22
C PRO A 228 -3.89 18.71 -11.09
N HIS A 229 -2.84 18.22 -11.74
CA HIS A 229 -2.91 17.03 -12.59
C HIS A 229 -3.31 15.80 -11.76
N GLU A 230 -4.09 14.88 -12.32
CA GLU A 230 -4.63 13.72 -11.59
C GLU A 230 -3.55 12.84 -10.92
N LEU A 231 -2.35 12.79 -11.50
CA LEU A 231 -1.21 12.00 -10.99
C LEU A 231 -0.58 12.52 -9.70
N VAL A 232 -0.94 13.71 -9.22
CA VAL A 232 -0.41 14.23 -7.95
C VAL A 232 -1.51 14.40 -6.90
N VAL A 233 -2.78 14.24 -7.28
CA VAL A 233 -3.90 14.42 -6.36
C VAL A 233 -4.33 13.10 -5.75
N THR A 234 -4.12 12.93 -4.46
CA THR A 234 -4.54 11.74 -3.71
C THR A 234 -5.89 11.91 -3.04
N GLU A 235 -6.26 13.15 -2.72
CA GLU A 235 -7.48 13.49 -1.98
C GLU A 235 -8.10 14.77 -2.54
N GLY A 236 -9.40 15.00 -2.28
CA GLY A 236 -10.03 16.22 -2.79
C GLY A 236 -11.25 16.68 -2.01
N LEU A 237 -11.41 18.01 -2.03
CA LEU A 237 -12.43 18.75 -1.31
C LEU A 237 -12.93 19.92 -2.15
N LEU A 238 -14.24 20.14 -2.17
CA LEU A 238 -14.86 21.38 -2.62
C LEU A 238 -15.67 21.98 -1.46
N ILE A 239 -15.31 23.19 -1.05
CA ILE A 239 -16.02 23.98 -0.06
C ILE A 239 -16.87 25.02 -0.80
N ASP A 240 -18.18 24.86 -0.77
CA ASP A 240 -19.15 25.80 -1.34
C ASP A 240 -19.75 26.68 -0.25
N GLU A 241 -19.25 27.91 -0.14
CA GLU A 241 -19.74 28.87 0.85
C GLU A 241 -21.13 29.39 0.55
N THR A 242 -21.57 29.35 -0.70
CA THR A 242 -22.88 29.86 -1.13
C THR A 242 -23.97 28.92 -0.61
N ASP A 243 -23.81 27.63 -0.90
CA ASP A 243 -24.79 26.61 -0.54
C ASP A 243 -24.53 26.00 0.85
N LYS A 244 -23.42 26.36 1.49
CA LYS A 244 -22.92 25.75 2.73
C LYS A 244 -22.80 24.23 2.59
N VAL A 245 -22.17 23.79 1.50
CA VAL A 245 -21.93 22.38 1.21
C VAL A 245 -20.44 22.10 1.12
N VAL A 246 -20.00 21.01 1.72
CA VAL A 246 -18.66 20.47 1.57
C VAL A 246 -18.77 19.16 0.77
N TRP A 247 -18.27 19.18 -0.47
CA TRP A 247 -18.14 17.98 -1.28
C TRP A 247 -16.77 17.37 -1.07
N ARG A 248 -16.69 16.09 -0.77
CA ARG A 248 -15.42 15.41 -0.47
C ARG A 248 -15.29 14.14 -1.29
N TRP A 249 -14.06 13.74 -1.55
CA TRP A 249 -13.81 12.36 -1.97
C TRP A 249 -14.02 11.44 -0.76
N PRO A 250 -14.19 10.14 -0.97
CA PRO A 250 -14.13 9.18 0.11
C PRO A 250 -12.73 9.17 0.68
N ILE A 251 -12.57 9.77 1.86
CA ILE A 251 -11.33 9.84 2.60
C ILE A 251 -11.51 8.89 3.78
N GLY A 252 -10.68 7.85 3.86
CA GLY A 252 -10.83 6.74 4.80
C GLY A 252 -11.35 7.11 6.18
N ARG A 253 -10.48 7.70 7.00
CA ARG A 253 -10.80 8.03 8.40
C ARG A 253 -11.95 9.03 8.58
N VAL A 254 -12.42 9.69 7.52
CA VAL A 254 -13.49 10.70 7.66
C VAL A 254 -14.83 10.05 7.99
N GLN A 255 -15.11 8.81 7.60
CA GLN A 255 -16.37 8.16 7.96
C GLN A 255 -16.46 7.90 9.47
N ALA A 256 -15.36 7.41 10.04
CA ALA A 256 -15.17 7.29 11.48
C ALA A 256 -15.30 8.65 12.20
N LEU A 257 -14.71 9.70 11.62
CA LEU A 257 -14.71 11.06 12.18
C LEU A 257 -15.93 11.90 11.77
N GLU A 258 -16.90 11.34 11.06
CA GLU A 258 -17.93 12.12 10.36
C GLU A 258 -18.77 12.95 11.33
N GLN A 259 -19.11 12.37 12.49
CA GLN A 259 -19.85 13.09 13.52
C GLN A 259 -19.04 14.24 14.13
N GLN A 260 -17.72 14.10 14.25
CA GLN A 260 -16.86 15.16 14.78
C GLN A 260 -16.70 16.28 13.77
N ILE A 261 -16.43 15.91 12.51
CA ILE A 261 -16.33 16.84 11.39
C ILE A 261 -17.64 17.60 11.23
N ALA A 262 -18.79 16.92 11.26
CA ALA A 262 -20.10 17.58 11.19
C ALA A 262 -20.31 18.62 12.32
N LYS A 263 -19.82 18.36 13.54
CA LYS A 263 -19.88 19.35 14.65
C LYS A 263 -19.01 20.57 14.39
N CYS A 264 -17.83 20.40 13.79
CA CYS A 264 -16.92 21.52 13.47
C CYS A 264 -17.43 22.38 12.31
N TRP A 265 -18.35 21.85 11.51
CA TRP A 265 -18.96 22.50 10.35
C TRP A 265 -20.47 22.74 10.58
N ASP A 266 -20.84 23.25 11.75
CA ASP A 266 -22.23 23.53 12.10
C ASP A 266 -22.96 24.37 11.04
N GLY A 267 -24.14 23.91 10.64
CA GLY A 267 -24.94 24.50 9.56
C GLY A 267 -24.47 24.19 8.13
N TRP A 268 -23.45 23.34 7.94
CA TRP A 268 -23.03 22.88 6.61
C TRP A 268 -23.49 21.44 6.34
N THR A 269 -23.59 21.09 5.06
CA THR A 269 -23.91 19.73 4.60
C THR A 269 -22.69 19.07 3.96
N PHE A 270 -22.42 17.81 4.28
CA PHE A 270 -21.39 17.01 3.60
C PHE A 270 -21.99 16.16 2.49
N ARG A 271 -21.29 16.07 1.36
CA ARG A 271 -21.65 15.23 0.21
C ARG A 271 -20.42 14.58 -0.38
N GLU A 272 -20.61 13.46 -1.06
CA GLU A 272 -19.56 12.87 -1.89
C GLU A 272 -19.56 13.51 -3.27
N THR A 273 -18.38 13.70 -3.86
CA THR A 273 -18.27 14.13 -5.25
C THR A 273 -18.87 13.08 -6.19
N PRO A 274 -19.45 13.48 -7.35
CA PRO A 274 -19.90 12.51 -8.36
C PRO A 274 -18.77 11.53 -8.73
N GLY A 275 -19.02 10.22 -8.63
CA GLY A 275 -17.97 9.21 -8.86
C GLY A 275 -16.84 9.17 -7.82
N ALA A 276 -16.92 10.01 -6.78
CA ALA A 276 -16.10 9.97 -5.58
C ALA A 276 -14.59 10.11 -5.85
N ASN A 277 -14.21 10.96 -6.82
CA ASN A 277 -12.84 11.09 -7.30
C ASN A 277 -12.52 12.46 -7.92
N TRP A 278 -11.31 12.59 -8.45
CA TRP A 278 -10.80 13.75 -9.17
C TRP A 278 -11.71 14.26 -10.29
N ALA A 279 -12.20 13.37 -11.15
CA ALA A 279 -13.06 13.75 -12.26
C ALA A 279 -14.39 14.35 -11.78
N GLY A 280 -14.96 13.82 -10.69
CA GLY A 280 -16.15 14.37 -10.05
C GLY A 280 -15.97 15.80 -9.52
N GLN A 281 -14.80 16.08 -8.95
CA GLN A 281 -14.48 17.43 -8.48
C GLN A 281 -14.24 18.41 -9.64
N VAL A 282 -13.65 17.94 -10.74
CA VAL A 282 -13.55 18.73 -11.98
C VAL A 282 -14.95 19.05 -12.53
N GLU A 283 -15.85 18.05 -12.58
CA GLU A 283 -17.24 18.24 -13.01
C GLU A 283 -17.96 19.28 -12.14
N LEU A 284 -17.86 19.16 -10.81
CA LEU A 284 -18.48 20.13 -9.88
C LEU A 284 -17.93 21.55 -10.04
N SER A 285 -16.73 21.71 -10.59
CA SER A 285 -16.12 23.01 -10.85
C SER A 285 -16.59 23.66 -12.15
N GLY A 286 -17.28 22.91 -13.01
CA GLY A 286 -17.68 23.36 -14.34
C GLY A 286 -16.51 23.53 -15.32
N ARG A 287 -15.35 22.94 -15.02
CA ARG A 287 -14.15 22.95 -15.88
C ARG A 287 -14.03 21.61 -16.62
N GLU A 288 -13.31 21.61 -17.75
CA GLU A 288 -13.11 20.43 -18.58
C GLU A 288 -11.97 19.55 -18.03
N ALA A 289 -12.21 18.23 -17.95
CA ALA A 289 -11.25 17.27 -17.37
C ALA A 289 -10.17 16.79 -18.36
N SER A 290 -10.41 16.91 -19.67
CA SER A 290 -9.70 16.13 -20.69
C SER A 290 -8.20 16.38 -20.79
N GLU A 291 -7.72 17.58 -20.44
CA GLU A 291 -6.28 17.92 -20.52
C GLU A 291 -5.49 17.54 -19.27
N LEU A 292 -6.18 17.23 -18.16
CA LEU A 292 -5.57 17.02 -16.84
C LEU A 292 -5.83 15.62 -16.28
N ALA A 293 -6.78 14.91 -16.87
CA ALA A 293 -7.03 13.50 -16.59
C ALA A 293 -5.83 12.68 -17.09
N CYS A 294 -5.36 11.75 -16.28
CA CYS A 294 -4.35 10.81 -16.72
C CYS A 294 -5.03 9.60 -17.37
N PRO A 295 -4.82 9.35 -18.68
CA PRO A 295 -5.29 8.11 -19.28
C PRO A 295 -4.67 6.92 -18.53
N PRO A 296 -5.44 5.92 -18.09
CA PRO A 296 -4.88 4.76 -17.38
C PRO A 296 -3.77 4.05 -18.16
N ARG A 297 -3.82 4.12 -19.50
CA ARG A 297 -2.76 3.62 -20.38
C ARG A 297 -1.39 4.23 -20.10
N ASN A 298 -1.33 5.51 -19.72
CA ASN A 298 -0.05 6.21 -19.49
C ASN A 298 0.68 5.71 -18.24
N ILE A 299 -0.03 5.08 -17.30
CA ILE A 299 0.56 4.48 -16.10
C ILE A 299 0.56 2.96 -16.14
N LEU A 300 0.07 2.35 -17.22
CA LEU A 300 -0.16 0.92 -17.28
C LEU A 300 1.13 0.11 -17.12
N GLY A 301 2.18 0.47 -17.85
CA GLY A 301 3.47 -0.19 -17.77
C GLY A 301 4.04 -0.21 -16.35
N LEU A 302 3.85 0.89 -15.61
CA LEU A 302 4.30 1.03 -14.23
C LEU A 302 3.49 0.20 -13.25
N VAL A 303 2.15 0.25 -13.35
CA VAL A 303 1.27 -0.58 -12.51
C VAL A 303 1.52 -2.06 -12.79
N VAL A 304 1.76 -2.44 -14.05
CA VAL A 304 2.11 -3.82 -14.40
C VAL A 304 3.50 -4.18 -13.85
N ALA A 305 4.50 -3.31 -13.96
CA ALA A 305 5.84 -3.56 -13.42
C ALA A 305 5.81 -3.76 -11.90
N GLU A 306 5.03 -2.94 -11.18
CA GLU A 306 4.87 -3.01 -9.73
C GLU A 306 4.16 -4.29 -9.28
N HIS A 307 3.08 -4.69 -9.96
CA HIS A 307 2.21 -5.79 -9.54
C HIS A 307 2.46 -7.11 -10.27
N ALA A 308 3.42 -7.15 -11.18
CA ALA A 308 3.89 -8.36 -11.82
C ALA A 308 5.41 -8.46 -11.67
N PRO A 309 5.93 -8.76 -10.45
CA PRO A 309 7.37 -8.84 -10.22
C PRO A 309 8.05 -9.91 -11.09
N TYR A 310 7.32 -10.95 -11.51
CA TYR A 310 7.83 -11.95 -12.47
C TYR A 310 7.84 -11.46 -13.93
N ALA A 311 7.23 -10.31 -14.21
CA ALA A 311 7.26 -9.67 -15.51
C ALA A 311 8.54 -8.84 -15.74
N SER A 312 9.37 -8.56 -14.73
CA SER A 312 10.71 -8.00 -14.96
C SER A 312 11.69 -9.03 -15.53
N GLY A 313 11.30 -10.32 -15.58
CA GLY A 313 12.15 -11.43 -16.02
C GLY A 313 13.10 -11.93 -14.94
N ASP A 314 13.00 -11.38 -13.72
CA ASP A 314 13.97 -11.63 -12.68
C ASP A 314 13.52 -12.72 -11.68
N VAL A 315 14.44 -13.65 -11.43
CA VAL A 315 14.39 -14.65 -10.35
C VAL A 315 15.53 -14.33 -9.35
N GLY A 316 16.11 -13.14 -9.43
CA GLY A 316 17.41 -12.75 -8.91
C GLY A 316 17.39 -12.04 -7.56
N ALA A 317 16.38 -11.23 -7.25
CA ALA A 317 16.25 -10.71 -5.89
C ALA A 317 16.13 -11.89 -4.88
N PRO A 318 16.87 -11.90 -3.76
CA PRO A 318 16.90 -13.02 -2.82
C PRO A 318 15.63 -13.04 -1.97
N GLY A 319 14.46 -13.16 -2.61
CA GLY A 319 13.30 -13.75 -1.98
C GLY A 319 13.68 -15.12 -1.41
N LEU A 320 12.85 -15.64 -0.51
CA LEU A 320 13.14 -16.90 0.18
C LEU A 320 13.51 -18.04 -0.79
N ALA A 321 12.99 -18.02 -2.02
CA ALA A 321 13.36 -18.93 -3.11
C ALA A 321 14.82 -18.79 -3.59
N GLY A 322 15.34 -17.56 -3.73
CA GLY A 322 16.74 -17.26 -4.06
C GLY A 322 17.69 -17.69 -2.95
N ILE A 323 17.35 -17.38 -1.69
CA ILE A 323 18.11 -17.83 -0.50
C ILE A 323 18.12 -19.36 -0.43
N ILE A 324 16.96 -20.00 -0.63
CA ILE A 324 16.85 -21.45 -0.65
C ILE A 324 17.67 -22.05 -1.80
N SER A 325 17.68 -21.44 -2.98
CA SER A 325 18.47 -21.86 -4.13
C SER A 325 19.98 -21.75 -3.83
N ALA A 326 20.42 -20.64 -3.23
CA ALA A 326 21.80 -20.44 -2.79
C ALA A 326 22.22 -21.46 -1.73
N VAL A 327 21.38 -21.70 -0.70
CA VAL A 327 21.62 -22.72 0.33
C VAL A 327 21.68 -24.13 -0.28
N ARG A 328 20.80 -24.45 -1.24
CA ARG A 328 20.83 -25.73 -1.97
C ARG A 328 22.13 -25.91 -2.75
N LYS A 329 22.57 -24.89 -3.49
CA LYS A 329 23.84 -24.91 -4.23
C LYS A 329 25.04 -25.04 -3.28
N GLY A 330 25.04 -24.32 -2.15
CA GLY A 330 26.07 -24.39 -1.12
C GLY A 330 26.17 -25.77 -0.46
N CYS A 331 25.04 -26.36 -0.03
CA CYS A 331 25.02 -27.71 0.55
C CYS A 331 25.50 -28.79 -0.44
N LEU A 332 25.14 -28.65 -1.71
CA LEU A 332 25.58 -29.58 -2.77
C LEU A 332 27.09 -29.46 -3.01
N GLY A 333 27.61 -28.23 -3.06
CA GLY A 333 29.05 -27.96 -3.18
C GLY A 333 29.86 -28.54 -2.01
N LEU A 334 29.41 -28.32 -0.77
CA LEU A 334 30.06 -28.87 0.43
C LEU A 334 30.08 -30.41 0.41
N THR A 335 28.96 -31.03 0.02
CA THR A 335 28.84 -32.49 -0.07
C THR A 335 29.80 -33.06 -1.12
N LEU A 336 29.94 -32.39 -2.27
CA LEU A 336 30.87 -32.79 -3.32
C LEU A 336 32.33 -32.69 -2.86
N ILE A 337 32.70 -31.58 -2.20
CA ILE A 337 34.05 -31.37 -1.66
C ILE A 337 34.39 -32.46 -0.62
N LEU A 338 33.48 -32.77 0.30
CA LEU A 338 33.66 -33.82 1.29
C LEU A 338 33.78 -35.21 0.66
N ALA A 339 33.03 -35.49 -0.40
CA ALA A 339 33.13 -36.75 -1.14
C ALA A 339 34.52 -36.90 -1.79
N VAL A 340 35.00 -35.85 -2.47
CA VAL A 340 36.33 -35.81 -3.09
C VAL A 340 37.43 -35.95 -2.03
N ALA A 341 37.31 -35.22 -0.91
CA ALA A 341 38.24 -35.33 0.21
C ALA A 341 38.27 -36.74 0.80
N THR A 342 37.11 -37.40 0.94
CA THR A 342 37.01 -38.79 1.42
C THR A 342 37.77 -39.75 0.52
N VAL A 343 37.59 -39.61 -0.80
CA VAL A 343 38.29 -40.45 -1.79
C VAL A 343 39.80 -40.19 -1.76
N ALA A 344 40.22 -38.92 -1.74
CA ALA A 344 41.64 -38.56 -1.71
C ALA A 344 42.34 -39.08 -0.44
N VAL A 345 41.70 -38.93 0.72
CA VAL A 345 42.19 -39.42 2.01
C VAL A 345 42.29 -40.94 2.04
N TYR A 346 41.29 -41.64 1.50
CA TYR A 346 41.28 -43.10 1.39
C TYR A 346 42.46 -43.60 0.55
N LEU A 347 42.73 -42.94 -0.58
CA LEU A 347 43.82 -43.30 -1.48
C LEU A 347 45.20 -42.99 -0.90
N LEU A 348 45.35 -41.94 -0.09
CA LEU A 348 46.65 -41.45 0.38
C LEU A 348 47.07 -41.96 1.77
N SER A 349 46.14 -42.09 2.72
CA SER A 349 46.51 -42.28 4.14
C SER A 349 46.60 -43.74 4.59
N GLN A 350 45.97 -44.68 3.86
CA GLN A 350 45.71 -46.07 4.29
C GLN A 350 45.15 -46.24 5.71
N SER A 351 44.75 -45.14 6.37
CA SER A 351 44.24 -45.13 7.73
C SER A 351 42.76 -45.47 7.71
N VAL A 352 42.44 -46.69 8.14
CA VAL A 352 41.07 -47.19 8.22
C VAL A 352 40.22 -46.30 9.15
N GLY A 353 40.79 -45.86 10.28
CA GLY A 353 40.06 -45.04 11.26
C GLY A 353 39.66 -43.66 10.71
N PHE A 354 40.57 -43.00 10.00
CA PHE A 354 40.30 -41.66 9.45
C PHE A 354 39.34 -41.73 8.25
N THR A 355 39.41 -42.79 7.45
CA THR A 355 38.45 -43.06 6.36
C THR A 355 37.03 -43.25 6.92
N ILE A 356 36.87 -44.03 7.99
CA ILE A 356 35.56 -44.25 8.63
C ILE A 356 35.00 -42.93 9.16
N ALA A 357 35.81 -42.10 9.82
CA ALA A 357 35.38 -40.80 10.33
C ALA A 357 34.90 -39.86 9.20
N LEU A 358 35.64 -39.77 8.08
CA LEU A 358 35.22 -38.96 6.93
C LEU A 358 33.96 -39.51 6.26
N GLY A 359 33.82 -40.83 6.17
CA GLY A 359 32.62 -41.48 5.63
C GLY A 359 31.36 -41.20 6.46
N ILE A 360 31.47 -41.19 7.80
CA ILE A 360 30.37 -40.79 8.69
C ILE A 360 30.02 -39.31 8.50
N LEU A 361 31.02 -38.44 8.42
CA LEU A 361 30.80 -37.00 8.18
C LEU A 361 30.10 -36.75 6.84
N LEU A 362 30.53 -37.45 5.78
CA LEU A 362 29.89 -37.39 4.47
C LEU A 362 28.43 -37.85 4.54
N ALA A 363 28.15 -38.98 5.22
CA ALA A 363 26.80 -39.47 5.39
C ALA A 363 25.90 -38.47 6.14
N LEU A 364 26.43 -37.80 7.18
CA LEU A 364 25.72 -36.74 7.89
C LEU A 364 25.47 -35.51 7.00
N CYS A 365 26.44 -35.09 6.19
CA CYS A 365 26.26 -33.99 5.23
C CYS A 365 25.25 -34.31 4.13
N VAL A 366 25.24 -35.55 3.62
CA VAL A 366 24.22 -36.02 2.67
C VAL A 366 22.84 -36.01 3.33
N ALA A 367 22.72 -36.54 4.55
CA ALA A 367 21.45 -36.54 5.27
C ALA A 367 20.94 -35.12 5.56
N ALA A 368 21.82 -34.20 5.97
CA ALA A 368 21.50 -32.80 6.17
C ALA A 368 21.08 -32.12 4.86
N THR A 369 21.78 -32.38 3.75
CA THR A 369 21.43 -31.87 2.43
C THR A 369 20.06 -32.37 1.98
N ILE A 370 19.76 -33.66 2.15
CA ILE A 370 18.45 -34.23 1.85
C ILE A 370 17.36 -33.63 2.73
N PHE A 371 17.63 -33.43 4.02
CA PHE A 371 16.69 -32.79 4.95
C PHE A 371 16.40 -31.34 4.55
N VAL A 372 17.44 -30.55 4.26
CA VAL A 372 17.31 -29.18 3.75
C VAL A 372 16.57 -29.18 2.42
N TYR A 373 16.85 -30.10 1.49
CA TYR A 373 16.12 -30.22 0.24
C TYR A 373 14.63 -30.54 0.45
N LYS A 374 14.29 -31.48 1.33
CA LYS A 374 12.90 -31.83 1.63
C LYS A 374 12.16 -30.67 2.32
N LYS A 375 12.77 -30.06 3.34
CA LYS A 375 12.17 -28.94 4.08
C LYS A 375 12.04 -27.70 3.21
N SER A 376 13.03 -27.40 2.38
CA SER A 376 12.96 -26.29 1.43
C SER A 376 11.99 -26.57 0.29
N ALA A 377 11.83 -27.82 -0.16
CA ALA A 377 10.82 -28.15 -1.18
C ALA A 377 9.41 -28.03 -0.61
N ILE A 378 9.21 -28.38 0.66
CA ILE A 378 7.95 -28.13 1.37
C ILE A 378 7.75 -26.62 1.53
N ALA A 379 8.76 -25.90 2.02
CA ALA A 379 8.70 -24.45 2.22
C ALA A 379 8.41 -23.69 0.92
N ILE A 380 9.09 -24.02 -0.17
CA ILE A 380 8.79 -23.50 -1.52
C ILE A 380 7.35 -23.88 -1.89
N ARG A 381 6.93 -25.14 -1.80
CA ARG A 381 5.54 -25.51 -2.13
C ARG A 381 4.46 -24.83 -1.26
N THR A 382 4.80 -24.43 -0.04
CA THR A 382 3.87 -23.71 0.85
C THR A 382 3.91 -22.19 0.68
N LEU A 383 5.04 -21.61 0.29
CA LEU A 383 5.21 -20.16 0.12
C LEU A 383 4.96 -19.70 -1.32
N ASP A 384 5.33 -20.55 -2.26
CA ASP A 384 5.13 -20.45 -3.69
C ASP A 384 3.79 -21.13 -3.99
N LEU A 385 2.73 -20.32 -4.04
CA LEU A 385 1.54 -20.78 -4.75
C LEU A 385 1.97 -21.09 -6.17
N ASP A 386 1.96 -22.38 -6.53
CA ASP A 386 2.06 -23.13 -7.81
C ASP A 386 2.02 -22.38 -9.18
N VAL A 387 2.20 -21.08 -9.23
CA VAL A 387 2.05 -20.24 -10.41
C VAL A 387 3.43 -19.92 -10.90
N SER A 388 3.86 -20.65 -11.92
CA SER A 388 5.10 -20.32 -12.64
C SER A 388 5.06 -18.87 -13.16
N PRO A 389 6.21 -18.20 -13.34
CA PRO A 389 6.29 -16.90 -14.00
C PRO A 389 5.50 -16.83 -15.32
N GLU A 390 5.53 -17.91 -16.10
CA GLU A 390 4.77 -18.06 -17.34
C GLU A 390 3.26 -17.96 -17.10
N GLN A 391 2.73 -18.72 -16.13
CA GLN A 391 1.31 -18.66 -15.76
C GLN A 391 0.91 -17.29 -15.18
N SER A 392 1.82 -16.62 -14.48
CA SER A 392 1.58 -15.26 -13.98
C SER A 392 1.44 -14.28 -15.15
N ASN A 393 2.34 -14.36 -16.14
CA ASN A 393 2.30 -13.53 -17.33
C ASN A 393 1.07 -13.84 -18.19
N ASP A 394 0.73 -15.11 -18.39
CA ASP A 394 -0.47 -15.53 -19.13
C ASP A 394 -1.75 -14.98 -18.49
N ASN A 395 -1.84 -15.02 -17.16
CA ASN A 395 -2.99 -14.48 -16.44
C ASN A 395 -3.06 -12.95 -16.57
N MET A 396 -1.92 -12.26 -16.45
CA MET A 396 -1.86 -10.81 -16.66
C MET A 396 -2.22 -10.44 -18.10
N ASP A 397 -1.69 -11.11 -19.10
CA ASP A 397 -2.02 -10.89 -20.52
C ASP A 397 -3.50 -11.10 -20.79
N ARG A 398 -4.12 -12.10 -20.15
CA ARG A 398 -5.58 -12.30 -20.20
C ARG A 398 -6.33 -11.09 -19.60
N ILE A 399 -5.88 -10.58 -18.47
CA ILE A 399 -6.47 -9.38 -17.83
C ILE A 399 -6.34 -8.17 -18.73
N LEU A 400 -5.12 -7.89 -19.23
CA LEU A 400 -4.82 -6.76 -20.08
C LEU A 400 -5.64 -6.80 -21.38
N ARG A 401 -5.73 -7.95 -22.03
CA ARG A 401 -6.58 -8.13 -23.23
C ARG A 401 -8.06 -7.92 -22.94
N GLY A 402 -8.55 -8.37 -21.78
CA GLY A 402 -9.94 -8.13 -21.35
C GLY A 402 -10.27 -6.65 -21.23
N LEU A 403 -9.28 -5.84 -20.87
CA LEU A 403 -9.36 -4.38 -20.78
C LEU A 403 -8.97 -3.65 -22.08
N SER A 404 -8.72 -4.39 -23.16
CA SER A 404 -8.23 -3.85 -24.44
C SER A 404 -6.89 -3.10 -24.34
N TYR A 405 -6.02 -3.55 -23.43
CA TYR A 405 -4.66 -3.05 -23.28
C TYR A 405 -3.63 -3.96 -23.99
N PRO A 406 -2.42 -3.43 -24.29
CA PRO A 406 -1.32 -4.25 -24.77
C PRO A 406 -0.92 -5.33 -23.76
N THR A 407 -0.44 -6.46 -24.26
CA THR A 407 0.16 -7.54 -23.47
C THR A 407 1.46 -7.10 -22.79
N ILE A 408 1.92 -7.85 -21.79
CA ILE A 408 3.23 -7.61 -21.14
C ILE A 408 4.35 -7.59 -22.19
N ALA A 409 4.34 -8.52 -23.14
CA ALA A 409 5.38 -8.59 -24.18
C ALA A 409 5.40 -7.34 -25.06
N GLU A 410 4.24 -6.78 -25.40
CA GLU A 410 4.11 -5.54 -26.16
C GLU A 410 4.54 -4.32 -25.34
N LEU A 411 4.14 -4.24 -24.06
CA LEU A 411 4.57 -3.17 -23.15
C LEU A 411 6.11 -3.14 -23.00
N ARG A 412 6.75 -4.32 -22.83
CA ARG A 412 8.21 -4.43 -22.81
C ARG A 412 8.85 -4.02 -24.15
N ALA A 413 8.26 -4.43 -25.27
CA ALA A 413 8.77 -4.08 -26.60
C ALA A 413 8.73 -2.56 -26.85
N ASN A 414 7.79 -1.85 -26.22
CA ASN A 414 7.67 -0.39 -26.26
C ASN A 414 8.55 0.33 -25.22
N GLY A 415 9.21 -0.38 -24.31
CA GLY A 415 9.96 0.22 -23.20
C GLY A 415 9.09 0.82 -22.10
N GLU A 416 7.80 0.44 -22.03
CA GLU A 416 6.86 0.91 -21.00
C GLU A 416 7.02 0.15 -19.67
N ILE A 417 7.66 -1.03 -19.70
CA ILE A 417 8.07 -1.79 -18.52
C ILE A 417 9.60 -1.76 -18.49
N PRO A 418 10.22 -1.17 -17.45
CA PRO A 418 11.68 -1.14 -17.29
C PRO A 418 12.29 -2.55 -17.36
N ARG A 419 13.48 -2.69 -17.93
CA ARG A 419 14.21 -3.96 -17.84
C ARG A 419 14.89 -4.03 -16.47
N HIS A 420 14.95 -5.21 -15.88
CA HIS A 420 15.63 -5.37 -14.59
C HIS A 420 17.09 -4.90 -14.66
N ASP A 421 17.79 -5.21 -15.75
CA ASP A 421 19.18 -4.78 -15.99
C ASP A 421 19.39 -3.26 -15.91
N ASP A 422 18.32 -2.46 -15.99
CA ASP A 422 18.40 -0.99 -15.88
C ASP A 422 18.56 -0.51 -14.41
N TYR A 423 18.35 -1.37 -13.41
CA TYR A 423 18.44 -1.02 -11.98
C TYR A 423 19.73 -1.45 -11.28
N ASP A 424 20.54 -2.32 -11.89
CA ASP A 424 21.71 -2.92 -11.24
C ASP A 424 22.99 -2.06 -11.33
N ASP A 425 22.98 -0.94 -12.06
CA ASP A 425 24.19 -0.15 -12.36
C ASP A 425 24.43 1.08 -11.45
N ASP A 426 23.50 1.45 -10.56
CA ASP A 426 23.59 2.68 -9.75
C ASP A 426 23.80 2.47 -8.23
N GLU A 427 23.99 1.23 -7.76
CA GLU A 427 24.65 1.00 -6.46
C GLU A 427 26.17 1.21 -6.60
N GLY A 428 26.56 2.40 -7.07
CA GLY A 428 27.91 2.90 -6.88
C GLY A 428 28.18 2.91 -5.39
N ASP A 429 29.08 2.04 -4.94
CA ASP A 429 29.67 2.07 -3.61
C ASP A 429 30.23 3.49 -3.39
N ASP A 430 29.43 4.40 -2.81
CA ASP A 430 29.85 5.66 -2.20
C ASP A 430 30.66 5.38 -0.92
N ASP A 431 31.57 4.41 -0.99
CA ASP A 431 32.70 4.22 -0.09
C ASP A 431 33.81 5.22 -0.50
N ASP A 432 33.47 6.52 -0.60
CA ASP A 432 34.47 7.57 -0.60
C ASP A 432 35.01 7.68 0.83
N GLU A 433 36.12 6.97 1.04
CA GLU A 433 37.03 7.06 2.17
C GLU A 433 37.31 8.53 2.52
N GLU A 434 36.80 9.00 3.66
CA GLU A 434 37.39 10.17 4.34
C GLU A 434 38.81 9.80 4.79
N SER A 435 39.82 10.33 4.07
CA SER A 435 41.23 10.36 4.49
C SER A 435 41.76 11.78 4.61
#